data_AF-A0A4Q8M0L5-F1
#
_entry.id   AF-A0A4Q8M0L5-F1
#
_cell.length_a   1.000
_cell.length_b   1.000
_cell.length_c   1.000
_cell.angle_alpha   90.00
_cell.angle_beta   90.00
_cell.angle_gamma   90.00
#
_symmetry.space_group_name_H-M   'P 1'
#
loop_
_entity.id
_entity.type
_entity.pdbx_description
1 polymer ?
#
loop_
_entity_poly.entity_id
_entity_poly.type
_entity_poly.pdbx_seq_one_letter_code
_entity_poly.pdbx_strand_id
1 'polypeptide(L)'
;MGVMLAVTAAMPLIARADYEIPPFVMPPASQLKVASKIGLREPVSFRGQEQVSGDLLAEWQQVGSNGIEASYSIVPDAPSAARLPHFEGYGIRVIDLSNGEAALAMMLGDAQAQRLILDRHMKRVRIHGTFVITDYEMSFECDVPWAKARVLTTERASAVADVPELAGRC
;
A
#
# COMPACT_ATOMS: atom_id res chain seq x y z
N MET A 1 19.76 48.70 -44.22
CA MET A 1 19.74 48.73 -42.75
C MET A 1 18.61 47.84 -42.28
N GLY A 2 18.91 46.67 -41.70
CA GLY A 2 17.91 45.76 -41.14
C GLY A 2 18.35 45.39 -39.73
N VAL A 3 17.55 45.73 -38.73
CA VAL A 3 17.81 45.43 -37.32
C VAL A 3 17.11 44.12 -36.99
N MET A 4 17.88 43.09 -36.65
CA MET A 4 17.39 41.78 -36.24
C MET A 4 17.22 41.79 -34.72
N LEU A 5 15.97 41.80 -34.22
CA LEU A 5 15.67 41.63 -32.80
C LEU A 5 15.80 40.15 -32.43
N ALA A 6 16.80 39.82 -31.62
CA ALA A 6 16.88 38.52 -30.95
C ALA A 6 16.03 38.56 -29.67
N VAL A 7 14.91 37.84 -29.67
CA VAL A 7 14.09 37.62 -28.48
C VAL A 7 14.67 36.43 -27.73
N THR A 8 15.47 36.68 -26.70
CA THR A 8 15.86 35.67 -25.71
C THR A 8 14.68 35.37 -24.79
N ALA A 9 14.01 34.25 -25.03
CA ALA A 9 13.03 33.71 -24.10
C ALA A 9 13.76 33.21 -22.83
N ALA A 10 13.68 33.98 -21.75
CA ALA A 10 14.08 33.52 -20.43
C ALA A 10 13.09 32.43 -19.98
N MET A 11 13.52 31.17 -20.00
CA MET A 11 12.77 30.11 -19.34
C MET A 11 12.87 30.32 -17.82
N PRO A 12 11.74 30.49 -17.11
CA PRO A 12 11.78 30.54 -15.65
C PRO A 12 12.29 29.20 -15.13
N LEU A 13 13.40 29.24 -14.39
CA LEU A 13 13.79 28.13 -13.52
C LEU A 13 12.62 27.94 -12.53
N ILE A 14 11.82 26.91 -12.72
CA ILE A 14 10.91 26.44 -11.67
C ILE A 14 11.83 25.86 -10.61
N ALA A 15 12.13 26.65 -9.59
CA ALA A 15 12.70 26.13 -8.35
C ALA A 15 11.77 25.02 -7.89
N ARG A 16 12.25 23.77 -7.92
CA ARG A 16 11.57 22.66 -7.28
C ARG A 16 11.41 23.07 -5.82
N ALA A 17 10.19 23.32 -5.38
CA ALA A 17 9.90 23.47 -3.97
C ALA A 17 10.49 22.24 -3.28
N ASP A 18 11.42 22.44 -2.36
CA ASP A 18 11.98 21.38 -1.54
C ASP A 18 10.82 20.82 -0.72
N TYR A 19 10.23 19.72 -1.19
CA TYR A 19 9.13 19.07 -0.52
C TYR A 19 9.66 18.46 0.79
N GLU A 20 9.26 19.06 1.91
CA GLU A 20 9.54 18.53 3.25
C GLU A 20 8.66 17.32 3.51
N ILE A 21 9.31 16.18 3.75
CA ILE A 21 8.62 14.97 4.17
C ILE A 21 8.12 15.19 5.60
N PRO A 22 6.81 15.03 5.87
CA PRO A 22 6.26 15.19 7.19
C PRO A 22 6.98 14.31 8.22
N PRO A 23 7.07 14.74 9.49
CA PRO A 23 7.72 13.94 10.51
C PRO A 23 7.00 12.60 10.70
N PHE A 24 7.79 11.60 11.04
CA PHE A 24 7.30 10.27 11.37
C PHE A 24 6.66 10.26 12.76
N VAL A 25 5.52 9.56 12.89
CA VAL A 25 4.76 9.37 14.13
C VAL A 25 4.77 7.88 14.50
N MET A 26 5.25 7.59 15.72
CA MET A 26 5.14 6.27 16.35
C MET A 26 3.99 6.27 17.37
N PRO A 27 2.86 5.60 17.09
CA PRO A 27 1.80 5.49 18.08
C PRO A 27 2.28 4.77 19.34
N PRO A 28 1.92 5.24 20.55
CA PRO A 28 2.36 4.60 21.80
C PRO A 28 1.81 3.18 21.99
N ALA A 29 0.72 2.84 21.30
CA ALA A 29 0.12 1.50 21.31
C ALA A 29 0.76 0.53 20.29
N SER A 30 1.66 1.02 19.43
CA SER A 30 2.32 0.17 18.42
C SER A 30 3.28 -0.82 19.08
N GLN A 31 3.25 -2.07 18.61
CA GLN A 31 4.21 -3.10 18.98
C GLN A 31 5.45 -3.11 18.08
N LEU A 32 5.44 -2.29 17.01
CA LEU A 32 6.54 -2.15 16.08
C LEU A 32 7.64 -1.24 16.64
N LYS A 33 8.88 -1.53 16.25
CA LYS A 33 10.05 -0.72 16.62
C LYS A 33 10.82 -0.37 15.36
N VAL A 34 11.33 0.85 15.28
CA VAL A 34 12.20 1.26 14.16
C VAL A 34 13.41 0.31 14.10
N ALA A 35 13.61 -0.33 12.94
CA ALA A 35 14.74 -1.19 12.67
C ALA A 35 15.83 -0.43 11.91
N SER A 36 15.43 0.31 10.88
CA SER A 36 16.30 1.17 10.11
C SER A 36 15.57 2.44 9.67
N LYS A 37 16.30 3.54 9.68
CA LYS A 37 15.91 4.79 9.03
C LYS A 37 17.05 5.16 8.11
N ILE A 38 16.83 5.11 6.81
CA ILE A 38 17.86 5.47 5.83
C ILE A 38 17.37 6.71 5.08
N GLY A 39 18.15 7.79 5.11
CA GLY A 39 17.81 9.05 4.45
C GLY A 39 16.46 9.70 4.82
N LEU A 40 16.09 10.72 4.06
CA LEU A 40 14.76 11.35 4.14
C LEU A 40 13.73 10.66 3.23
N ARG A 41 14.19 10.04 2.13
CA ARG A 41 13.34 9.46 1.07
C ARG A 41 13.39 7.93 0.99
N GLU A 42 14.22 7.29 1.81
CA GLU A 42 14.30 5.84 1.77
C GLU A 42 13.29 5.23 2.75
N PRO A 43 12.89 3.98 2.53
CA PRO A 43 11.95 3.32 3.41
C PRO A 43 12.43 3.30 4.86
N VAL A 44 11.51 3.60 5.77
CA VAL A 44 11.68 3.33 7.20
C VAL A 44 11.17 1.92 7.43
N SER A 45 12.05 1.02 7.84
CA SER A 45 11.69 -0.38 8.13
C SER A 45 11.54 -0.58 9.63
N PHE A 46 10.61 -1.45 10.00
CA PHE A 46 10.24 -1.75 11.37
C PHE A 46 10.43 -3.23 11.65
N ARG A 47 10.84 -3.54 12.89
CA ARG A 47 10.92 -4.89 13.44
C ARG A 47 9.79 -5.09 14.45
N GLY A 48 9.41 -6.35 14.62
CA GLY A 48 8.33 -6.75 15.50
C GLY A 48 7.12 -7.24 14.70
N GLN A 49 6.03 -7.47 15.42
CA GLN A 49 4.77 -7.93 14.83
C GLN A 49 3.64 -7.06 15.33
N GLU A 50 2.66 -6.82 14.48
CA GLU A 50 1.44 -6.08 14.84
C GLU A 50 0.22 -6.87 14.40
N GLN A 51 -0.82 -6.89 15.23
CA GLN A 51 -2.10 -7.46 14.86
C GLN A 51 -2.96 -6.37 14.21
N VAL A 52 -3.44 -6.63 13.00
CA VAL A 52 -4.24 -5.71 12.19
C VAL A 52 -5.55 -6.38 11.83
N SER A 53 -6.67 -5.79 12.22
CA SER A 53 -7.99 -6.14 11.69
C SER A 53 -8.29 -5.30 10.45
N GLY A 54 -9.00 -5.87 9.48
CA GLY A 54 -9.42 -5.15 8.29
C GLY A 54 -9.76 -6.07 7.12
N ASP A 55 -9.71 -5.51 5.91
CA ASP A 55 -10.01 -6.22 4.68
C ASP A 55 -8.76 -6.56 3.89
N LEU A 56 -8.56 -7.84 3.57
CA LEU A 56 -7.66 -8.25 2.50
C LEU A 56 -8.34 -7.98 1.16
N LEU A 57 -7.70 -7.18 0.33
CA LEU A 57 -8.07 -6.93 -1.06
C LEU A 57 -7.08 -7.63 -1.98
N ALA A 58 -7.61 -8.45 -2.90
CA ALA A 58 -6.88 -8.95 -4.05
C ALA A 58 -7.50 -8.35 -5.31
N GLU A 59 -6.71 -7.69 -6.15
CA GLU A 59 -7.19 -7.04 -7.37
C GLU A 59 -6.38 -7.51 -8.58
N TRP A 60 -7.06 -7.86 -9.67
CA TRP A 60 -6.44 -8.25 -10.92
C TRP A 60 -6.61 -7.13 -11.93
N GLN A 61 -5.50 -6.61 -12.42
CA GLN A 61 -5.49 -5.52 -13.40
C GLN A 61 -4.79 -5.97 -14.67
N GLN A 62 -5.30 -5.52 -15.81
CA GLN A 62 -4.69 -5.77 -17.09
C GLN A 62 -3.46 -4.86 -17.26
N VAL A 63 -2.29 -5.47 -17.41
CA VAL A 63 -1.00 -4.79 -17.61
C VAL A 63 -0.51 -5.09 -19.03
N GLY A 64 -0.57 -4.08 -19.89
CA GLY A 64 -0.23 -4.22 -21.31
C GLY A 64 -1.23 -5.09 -22.09
N SER A 65 -0.79 -5.64 -23.23
CA SER A 65 -1.69 -6.37 -24.14
C SER A 65 -2.10 -7.76 -23.63
N ASN A 66 -1.27 -8.42 -22.82
CA ASN A 66 -1.47 -9.83 -22.45
C ASN A 66 -1.21 -10.14 -20.96
N GLY A 67 -0.83 -9.16 -20.13
CA GLY A 67 -0.54 -9.39 -18.72
C GLY A 67 -1.77 -9.16 -17.85
N ILE A 68 -1.99 -10.06 -16.89
CA ILE A 68 -2.84 -9.77 -15.73
C ILE A 68 -1.90 -9.82 -14.52
N GLU A 69 -1.85 -8.73 -13.77
CA GLU A 69 -1.08 -8.67 -12.53
C GLU A 69 -2.04 -8.59 -11.35
N ALA A 70 -1.75 -9.36 -10.30
CA ALA A 70 -2.52 -9.34 -9.06
C ALA A 70 -1.81 -8.44 -8.04
N SER A 71 -2.53 -7.48 -7.50
CA SER A 71 -2.09 -6.71 -6.33
C SER A 71 -2.83 -7.18 -5.09
N TYR A 72 -2.13 -7.16 -3.95
CA TYR A 72 -2.66 -7.62 -2.68
C TYR A 72 -2.38 -6.59 -1.60
N SER A 73 -3.42 -6.19 -0.86
CA SER A 73 -3.29 -5.19 0.18
C SER A 73 -4.24 -5.45 1.34
N ILE A 74 -3.90 -4.92 2.52
CA ILE A 74 -4.81 -4.85 3.66
C ILE A 74 -5.31 -3.41 3.77
N VAL A 75 -6.63 -3.23 3.86
CA VAL A 75 -7.27 -1.99 4.30
C VAL A 75 -7.57 -2.14 5.80
N PRO A 76 -6.74 -1.58 6.69
CA PRO A 76 -6.93 -1.74 8.13
C PRO A 76 -8.18 -1.00 8.61
N ASP A 77 -8.88 -1.56 9.60
CA ASP A 77 -9.93 -0.84 10.31
C ASP A 77 -9.32 0.34 11.08
N ALA A 78 -10.13 1.38 11.33
CA ALA A 78 -9.67 2.59 12.02
C ALA A 78 -8.91 2.33 13.34
N PRO A 79 -9.33 1.40 14.24
CA PRO A 79 -8.56 1.12 15.44
C PRO A 79 -7.18 0.50 15.17
N SER A 80 -7.08 -0.33 14.13
CA SER A 80 -5.82 -0.98 13.73
C SER A 80 -4.91 0.02 13.02
N ALA A 81 -5.45 0.85 12.12
CA ALA A 81 -4.73 1.92 11.44
C ALA A 81 -4.09 2.92 12.43
N ALA A 82 -4.80 3.28 13.50
CA ALA A 82 -4.32 4.21 14.52
C ALA A 82 -3.12 3.69 15.34
N ARG A 83 -2.86 2.37 15.34
CA ARG A 83 -1.70 1.77 16.00
C ARG A 83 -0.48 1.65 15.09
N LEU A 84 -0.65 1.87 13.79
CA LEU A 84 0.44 1.71 12.83
C LEU A 84 1.33 2.95 12.78
N PRO A 85 2.66 2.77 12.71
CA PRO A 85 3.60 3.85 12.39
C PRO A 85 3.19 4.57 11.10
N HIS A 86 3.22 5.90 11.08
CA HIS A 86 2.76 6.69 9.92
C HIS A 86 3.42 8.07 9.88
N PHE A 87 3.19 8.83 8.80
CA PHE A 87 3.68 10.21 8.68
C PHE A 87 2.61 11.18 9.17
N GLU A 88 3.01 12.26 9.83
CA GLU A 88 2.08 13.26 10.37
C GLU A 88 1.13 13.79 9.28
N GLY A 89 -0.18 13.75 9.55
CA GLY A 89 -1.22 14.12 8.57
C GLY A 89 -1.61 13.00 7.58
N TYR A 90 -0.89 11.88 7.58
CA TYR A 90 -1.08 10.76 6.65
C TYR A 90 -1.26 9.43 7.37
N GLY A 91 -2.46 9.18 7.87
CA GLY A 91 -2.80 7.87 8.46
C GLY A 91 -2.76 6.73 7.43
N ILE A 92 -2.44 5.52 7.89
CA ILE A 92 -2.37 4.33 7.04
C ILE A 92 -3.76 3.95 6.54
N ARG A 93 -3.93 3.93 5.21
CA ARG A 93 -5.19 3.53 4.56
C ARG A 93 -5.11 2.17 3.87
N VAL A 94 -3.92 1.81 3.41
CA VAL A 94 -3.63 0.60 2.65
C VAL A 94 -2.23 0.13 3.07
N ILE A 95 -2.07 -1.18 3.19
CA ILE A 95 -0.79 -1.85 3.44
C ILE A 95 -0.58 -2.86 2.31
N ASP A 96 0.39 -2.63 1.44
CA ASP A 96 0.70 -3.55 0.37
C ASP A 96 1.39 -4.80 0.92
N LEU A 97 1.07 -5.96 0.36
CA LEU A 97 1.57 -7.25 0.85
C LEU A 97 2.69 -7.79 -0.02
N SER A 98 3.86 -7.97 0.60
CA SER A 98 5.01 -8.66 0.00
C SER A 98 4.78 -10.15 -0.27
N ASN A 99 3.81 -10.76 0.41
CA ASN A 99 3.44 -12.17 0.27
C ASN A 99 1.93 -12.34 0.03
N GLY A 100 1.35 -11.49 -0.80
CA GLY A 100 -0.09 -11.41 -1.06
C GLY A 100 -0.77 -12.74 -1.40
N GLU A 101 -0.23 -13.52 -2.34
CA GLU A 101 -0.77 -14.85 -2.69
C GLU A 101 -0.79 -15.80 -1.49
N ALA A 102 0.29 -15.82 -0.70
CA ALA A 102 0.36 -16.64 0.50
C ALA A 102 -0.64 -16.16 1.56
N ALA A 103 -0.83 -14.84 1.73
CA ALA A 103 -1.83 -14.30 2.63
C ALA A 103 -3.26 -14.67 2.20
N LEU A 104 -3.56 -14.64 0.90
CA LEU A 104 -4.84 -15.09 0.35
C LEU A 104 -5.05 -16.59 0.61
N ALA A 105 -4.01 -17.40 0.43
CA ALA A 105 -4.04 -18.84 0.72
C ALA A 105 -4.23 -19.13 2.21
N MET A 106 -3.55 -18.41 3.11
CA MET A 106 -3.79 -18.51 4.56
C MET A 106 -5.24 -18.19 4.92
N MET A 107 -5.81 -17.16 4.27
CA MET A 107 -7.19 -16.76 4.52
C MET A 107 -8.19 -17.75 3.98
N LEU A 108 -8.01 -18.30 2.77
CA LEU A 108 -9.03 -19.08 2.04
C LEU A 108 -8.80 -20.60 2.04
N GLY A 109 -7.59 -21.04 2.28
CA GLY A 109 -7.08 -22.36 1.92
C GLY A 109 -6.55 -22.37 0.48
N ASP A 110 -5.50 -23.17 0.26
CA ASP A 110 -4.73 -23.20 -1.01
C ASP A 110 -5.62 -23.43 -2.24
N ALA A 111 -6.53 -24.41 -2.16
CA ALA A 111 -7.39 -24.78 -3.29
C ALA A 111 -8.33 -23.65 -3.72
N GLN A 112 -8.90 -22.92 -2.74
CA GLN A 112 -9.80 -21.81 -3.04
C GLN A 112 -9.01 -20.60 -3.53
N ALA A 113 -7.88 -20.26 -2.89
CA ALA A 113 -7.02 -19.17 -3.35
C ALA A 113 -6.53 -19.38 -4.77
N GLN A 114 -6.05 -20.59 -5.10
CA GLN A 114 -5.61 -20.93 -6.46
C GLN A 114 -6.74 -20.83 -7.48
N ARG A 115 -7.97 -21.24 -7.12
CA ARG A 115 -9.14 -21.06 -7.97
C ARG A 115 -9.40 -19.59 -8.26
N LEU A 116 -9.32 -18.71 -7.25
CA LEU A 116 -9.52 -17.27 -7.45
C LEU A 116 -8.42 -16.67 -8.33
N ILE A 117 -7.16 -17.02 -8.09
CA ILE A 117 -6.01 -16.51 -8.85
C ILE A 117 -6.11 -16.89 -10.34
N LEU A 118 -6.61 -18.08 -10.64
CA LEU A 118 -6.77 -18.57 -12.00
C LEU A 118 -8.03 -18.05 -12.70
N ASP A 119 -8.99 -17.51 -11.95
CA ASP A 119 -10.24 -17.01 -12.49
C ASP A 119 -10.05 -15.60 -13.05
N ARG A 120 -9.91 -15.53 -14.37
CA ARG A 120 -9.68 -14.29 -15.12
C ARG A 120 -10.89 -13.37 -15.19
N HIS A 121 -12.05 -13.78 -14.68
CA HIS A 121 -13.26 -12.96 -14.66
C HIS A 121 -13.40 -12.13 -13.38
N MET A 122 -12.73 -12.53 -12.29
CA MET A 122 -12.75 -11.76 -11.05
C MET A 122 -11.73 -10.62 -11.10
N LYS A 123 -12.24 -9.39 -11.04
CA LYS A 123 -11.40 -8.19 -10.96
C LYS A 123 -10.94 -7.90 -9.54
N ARG A 124 -11.75 -8.25 -8.54
CA ARG A 124 -11.49 -7.90 -7.13
C ARG A 124 -12.12 -8.92 -6.19
N VAL A 125 -11.38 -9.28 -5.15
CA VAL A 125 -11.86 -10.08 -4.02
C VAL A 125 -11.60 -9.31 -2.73
N ARG A 126 -12.60 -9.28 -1.84
CA ARG A 126 -12.50 -8.68 -0.51
C ARG A 126 -12.82 -9.70 0.57
N ILE A 127 -11.96 -9.79 1.59
CA ILE A 127 -12.10 -10.73 2.70
C ILE A 127 -11.75 -10.04 4.00
N HIS A 128 -12.71 -9.95 4.92
CA HIS A 128 -12.48 -9.36 6.24
C HIS A 128 -11.86 -10.39 7.21
N GLY A 129 -10.85 -9.95 7.96
CA GLY A 129 -10.17 -10.80 8.93
C GLY A 129 -9.20 -10.05 9.82
N THR A 130 -8.43 -10.83 10.58
CA THR A 130 -7.35 -10.35 11.42
C THR A 130 -6.02 -10.94 10.93
N PHE A 131 -5.01 -10.11 10.84
CA PHE A 131 -3.71 -10.42 10.25
C PHE A 131 -2.62 -10.10 11.26
N VAL A 132 -1.67 -11.02 11.46
CA VAL A 132 -0.42 -10.70 12.15
C VAL A 132 0.59 -10.32 11.08
N ILE A 133 1.04 -9.07 11.08
CA ILE A 133 2.00 -8.54 10.11
C ILE A 133 3.40 -8.45 10.70
N THR A 134 4.41 -8.57 9.84
CA THR A 134 5.84 -8.35 10.11
C THR A 134 6.45 -7.59 8.93
N ASP A 135 7.75 -7.26 9.04
CA ASP A 135 8.53 -6.63 7.98
C ASP A 135 7.82 -5.37 7.45
N TYR A 136 7.25 -4.61 8.39
CA TYR A 136 6.49 -3.42 8.08
C TYR A 136 7.46 -2.33 7.61
N GLU A 137 7.12 -1.67 6.52
CA GLU A 137 7.89 -0.59 5.90
C GLU A 137 6.95 0.53 5.49
N MET A 138 7.47 1.76 5.52
CA MET A 138 6.76 2.93 4.98
C MET A 138 7.75 3.87 4.29
N SER A 139 7.30 4.53 3.24
CA SER A 139 8.07 5.61 2.60
C SER A 139 7.14 6.60 1.90
N PHE A 140 7.73 7.57 1.23
CA PHE A 140 7.08 8.42 0.24
C PHE A 140 7.59 8.08 -1.16
N GLU A 141 6.67 7.89 -2.10
CA GLU A 141 6.99 7.82 -3.52
C GLU A 141 6.06 8.76 -4.27
N CYS A 142 6.65 9.62 -5.12
CA CYS A 142 5.89 10.64 -5.86
C CYS A 142 4.94 11.46 -4.98
N ASP A 143 5.39 11.86 -3.79
CA ASP A 143 4.64 12.63 -2.78
C ASP A 143 3.39 11.91 -2.20
N VAL A 144 3.30 10.60 -2.42
CA VAL A 144 2.26 9.74 -1.84
C VAL A 144 2.91 8.79 -0.83
N PRO A 145 2.43 8.77 0.43
CA PRO A 145 2.93 7.81 1.40
C PRO A 145 2.40 6.42 1.06
N TRP A 146 3.26 5.42 1.19
CA TRP A 146 2.90 4.02 1.05
C TRP A 146 3.38 3.24 2.27
N ALA A 147 2.72 2.10 2.50
CA ALA A 147 3.10 1.16 3.53
C ALA A 147 3.08 -0.25 2.95
N LYS A 148 4.03 -1.08 3.38
CA LYS A 148 4.18 -2.46 2.95
C LYS A 148 4.41 -3.35 4.15
N ALA A 149 3.96 -4.59 4.09
CA ALA A 149 4.20 -5.58 5.12
C ALA A 149 4.26 -7.01 4.57
N ARG A 150 4.55 -7.95 5.45
CA ARG A 150 4.38 -9.39 5.23
C ARG A 150 3.38 -9.93 6.23
N VAL A 151 2.45 -10.77 5.79
CA VAL A 151 1.53 -11.49 6.68
C VAL A 151 2.19 -12.78 7.18
N LEU A 152 2.19 -12.99 8.50
CA LEU A 152 2.66 -14.22 9.14
C LEU A 152 1.54 -15.23 9.36
N THR A 153 0.42 -14.78 9.92
CA THR A 153 -0.74 -15.61 10.23
C THR A 153 -2.02 -14.82 10.05
N THR A 154 -3.12 -15.54 9.85
CA THR A 154 -4.45 -14.93 9.64
C THR A 154 -5.53 -15.63 10.44
N GLU A 155 -6.53 -14.88 10.87
CA GLU A 155 -7.77 -15.39 11.45
C GLU A 155 -8.95 -14.82 10.67
N ARG A 156 -9.73 -15.70 10.04
CA ARG A 156 -10.84 -15.31 9.17
C ARG A 156 -12.10 -15.02 10.02
N ALA A 157 -12.63 -13.81 9.90
CA ALA A 157 -13.86 -13.40 10.60
C ALA A 157 -15.13 -13.60 9.75
N SER A 158 -15.06 -13.45 8.42
CA SER A 158 -16.20 -13.67 7.52
C SER A 158 -15.76 -13.97 6.09
N ALA A 159 -16.63 -14.60 5.30
CA ALA A 159 -16.33 -15.09 3.95
C ALA A 159 -16.60 -14.05 2.84
N VAL A 160 -15.94 -14.30 1.71
CA VAL A 160 -15.83 -13.55 0.45
C VAL A 160 -17.13 -12.85 0.03
N ALA A 161 -17.05 -11.54 -0.20
CA ALA A 161 -17.98 -10.83 -1.07
C ALA A 161 -17.27 -10.53 -2.40
N ASP A 162 -17.84 -11.01 -3.50
CA ASP A 162 -17.57 -10.45 -4.82
C ASP A 162 -18.08 -9.00 -4.78
N VAL A 163 -17.17 -8.03 -4.75
CA VAL A 163 -17.56 -6.62 -4.66
C VAL A 163 -17.76 -6.15 -6.10
N PRO A 164 -19.00 -5.90 -6.56
CA PRO A 164 -19.21 -5.35 -7.90
C PRO A 164 -18.40 -4.07 -8.04
N GLU A 165 -17.75 -3.94 -9.19
CA GLU A 165 -16.91 -2.82 -9.60
C GLU A 165 -17.52 -1.49 -9.11
N LEU A 166 -16.92 -0.88 -8.08
CA LEU A 166 -17.27 0.46 -7.64
C LEU A 166 -16.86 1.39 -8.79
N ALA A 167 -17.82 1.68 -9.66
CA ALA A 167 -17.72 2.74 -10.66
C ALA A 167 -17.37 4.04 -9.94
N GLY A 168 -16.15 4.52 -10.12
CA GLY A 168 -15.68 5.76 -9.51
C GLY A 168 -14.37 5.59 -8.76
N ARG A 169 -13.26 5.56 -9.51
CA ARG A 169 -12.06 6.26 -9.07
C ARG A 169 -11.90 7.47 -9.99
N CYS A 170 -11.80 8.64 -9.37
CA CYS A 170 -11.56 9.93 -10.01
C CYS A 170 -10.28 9.93 -10.83
#